data_AF-H3GG56-F1
#
_entry.id   AF-H3GG56-F1
#
_cell.length_a   1.000
_cell.length_b   1.000
_cell.length_c   1.000
_cell.angle_alpha   90.00
_cell.angle_beta   90.00
_cell.angle_gamma   90.00
#
_symmetry.space_group_name_H-M   'P 1'
#
loop_
_entity.id
_entity.type
_entity.pdbx_description
1 polymer ?
#
loop_
_entity_poly.entity_id
_entity_poly.type
_entity_poly.pdbx_seq_one_letter_code
_entity_poly.pdbx_strand_id
1 'polypeptide(L)'
;MDALKSRLSKLANEARAEARKRHPAKIHTAQKLATKKAATEVGIKIARSAKQRERARLRREICAVNTKITNATTDFHQKLTSVLAAKFKTLLLPSFQTSEMVRSYEEEMKAGGTPLASAQPYIDRRGRKRRIRSSTTRAMLSQQHFSFEMLLEYKMKRAGGWLITREEEYTSKTCSNCGKIKEN
;
A
#
# COMPACT_ATOMS: atom_id res chain seq x y z
N MET A 1 33.95 29.25 0.86
CA MET A 1 32.78 28.38 0.59
C MET A 1 32.41 27.48 1.78
N ASP A 2 33.37 27.07 2.63
CA ASP A 2 33.11 26.11 3.71
C ASP A 2 32.38 26.68 4.93
N ALA A 3 32.56 27.97 5.23
CA ALA A 3 31.84 28.63 6.32
C ALA A 3 30.32 28.71 6.07
N LEU A 4 29.90 28.95 4.83
CA LEU A 4 28.49 28.96 4.43
C LEU A 4 27.87 27.55 4.50
N LYS A 5 28.59 26.52 4.05
CA LYS A 5 28.16 25.11 4.20
C LYS A 5 28.01 24.71 5.66
N SER A 6 28.93 25.12 6.53
CA SER A 6 28.86 24.89 7.97
C SER A 6 27.62 25.55 8.59
N ARG A 7 27.34 26.80 8.22
CA ARG A 7 26.18 27.56 8.71
C ARG A 7 24.84 26.96 8.25
N LEU A 8 24.75 26.54 6.98
CA LEU A 8 23.59 25.84 6.45
C LEU A 8 23.39 24.47 7.12
N SER A 9 24.47 23.75 7.44
CA SER A 9 24.38 22.48 8.16
C SER A 9 23.86 22.66 9.59
N LYS A 10 24.27 23.73 10.28
CA LYS A 10 23.78 24.08 11.62
C LYS A 10 22.29 24.42 11.59
N LEU A 11 21.86 25.26 10.65
CA LEU A 11 20.44 25.60 10.46
C LEU A 11 19.59 24.38 10.11
N ALA A 12 20.09 23.48 9.26
CA ALA A 12 19.40 22.23 8.94
C ALA A 12 19.28 21.29 10.14
N ASN A 13 20.31 21.24 11.00
CA ASN A 13 20.31 20.44 12.21
C ASN A 13 19.39 21.04 13.29
N GLU A 14 19.36 22.37 13.42
CA GLU A 14 18.44 23.09 14.30
C GLU A 14 16.99 22.90 13.87
N ALA A 15 16.68 23.01 12.57
CA ALA A 15 15.35 22.74 12.02
C ALA A 15 14.92 21.27 12.23
N ARG A 16 15.85 20.30 12.10
CA ARG A 16 15.60 18.88 12.43
C ARG A 16 15.37 18.68 13.93
N ALA A 17 16.08 19.40 14.80
CA ALA A 17 15.90 19.35 16.24
C ALA A 17 14.55 19.94 16.66
N GLU A 18 14.12 21.02 16.01
CA GLU A 18 12.81 21.65 16.24
C GLU A 18 11.65 20.79 15.73
N ALA A 19 11.81 20.14 14.57
CA ALA A 19 10.85 19.16 14.06
C ALA A 19 10.71 17.94 14.99
N ARG A 20 11.81 17.49 15.62
CA ARG A 20 11.80 16.47 16.69
C ARG A 20 11.05 16.91 17.95
N LYS A 21 11.00 18.21 18.25
CA LYS A 21 10.23 18.76 19.37
C LYS A 21 8.73 18.87 19.04
N ARG A 22 8.38 19.27 17.82
CA ARG A 22 6.96 19.44 17.36
C ARG A 22 6.21 18.12 17.16
N HIS A 23 6.91 17.07 16.72
CA HIS A 23 6.37 15.72 16.70
C HIS A 23 7.06 14.90 17.78
N PRO A 24 6.50 14.80 19.00
CA PRO A 24 7.05 13.88 19.98
C PRO A 24 6.92 12.49 19.35
N ALA A 25 8.06 11.91 18.96
CA ALA A 25 8.15 10.50 18.65
C ALA A 25 7.38 9.80 19.76
N LYS A 26 6.27 9.13 19.42
CA LYS A 26 5.38 8.48 20.39
C LYS A 26 6.27 7.87 21.45
N ILE A 27 6.23 8.44 22.66
CA ILE A 27 7.09 8.11 23.80
C ILE A 27 6.60 6.76 24.34
N HIS A 28 6.63 5.73 23.49
CA HIS A 28 6.96 4.39 23.92
C HIS A 28 8.46 4.37 24.25
N THR A 29 8.80 5.20 25.25
CA THR A 29 9.65 4.86 26.38
C THR A 29 11.02 4.29 26.06
N ALA A 30 12.00 5.14 25.74
CA ALA A 30 13.42 4.77 25.78
C ALA A 30 13.79 4.10 27.13
N GLN A 31 13.23 4.61 28.24
CA GLN A 31 13.38 4.04 29.58
C GLN A 31 12.77 2.63 29.73
N LYS A 32 11.60 2.35 29.13
CA LYS A 32 10.95 1.02 29.20
C LYS A 32 11.61 0.00 28.27
N LEU A 33 12.29 0.48 27.23
CA LEU A 33 13.17 -0.34 26.37
C LEU A 33 14.50 -0.63 27.07
N ALA A 34 15.10 0.35 27.75
CA ALA A 34 16.33 0.18 28.52
C ALA A 34 16.14 -0.77 29.71
N THR A 35 15.08 -0.61 30.50
CA THR A 35 14.72 -1.53 31.59
C THR A 35 14.40 -2.94 31.09
N LYS A 36 13.76 -3.08 29.92
CA LYS A 36 13.60 -4.38 29.27
C LYS A 36 14.94 -5.00 28.88
N LYS A 37 15.84 -4.23 28.27
CA LYS A 37 17.18 -4.72 27.89
C LYS A 37 17.97 -5.19 29.12
N ALA A 38 18.05 -4.36 30.16
CA ALA A 38 18.69 -4.71 31.42
C ALA A 38 18.07 -5.96 32.08
N ALA A 39 16.74 -6.10 32.10
CA ALA A 39 16.08 -7.31 32.61
C ALA A 39 16.36 -8.57 31.76
N THR A 40 16.56 -8.42 30.45
CA THR A 40 16.86 -9.53 29.55
C THR A 40 18.32 -9.99 29.70
N GLU A 41 19.24 -9.05 29.91
CA GLU A 41 20.66 -9.32 30.22
C GLU A 41 20.84 -10.08 31.54
N VAL A 42 19.97 -9.82 32.52
CA VAL A 42 19.92 -10.52 33.82
C VAL A 42 19.06 -11.81 33.77
N GLY A 43 18.51 -12.18 32.60
CA GLY A 43 17.75 -13.43 32.42
C GLY A 43 16.31 -13.43 32.95
N ILE A 44 15.78 -12.27 33.37
CA ILE A 44 14.44 -12.14 33.95
C ILE A 44 13.39 -11.98 32.82
N LYS A 45 12.54 -13.01 32.63
CA LYS A 45 11.43 -12.97 31.68
C LYS A 45 10.27 -12.13 32.26
N ILE A 46 10.12 -10.88 31.79
CA ILE A 46 8.99 -10.04 32.17
C ILE A 46 7.69 -10.61 31.59
N ALA A 47 6.77 -11.04 32.47
CA ALA A 47 5.45 -11.52 32.08
C ALA A 47 4.64 -10.41 31.37
N ARG A 48 3.93 -10.77 30.29
CA ARG A 48 3.06 -9.83 29.57
C ARG A 48 1.82 -9.52 30.41
N SER A 49 1.47 -8.24 30.51
CA SER A 49 0.21 -7.83 31.15
C SER A 49 -1.00 -8.43 30.42
N ALA A 50 -2.13 -8.59 31.10
CA ALA A 50 -3.36 -9.15 30.50
C ALA A 50 -3.74 -8.42 29.20
N LYS A 51 -3.72 -7.08 29.20
CA LYS A 51 -3.97 -6.24 28.01
C LYS A 51 -2.98 -6.48 26.87
N GLN A 52 -1.72 -6.78 27.18
CA GLN A 52 -0.72 -7.12 26.16
C GLN A 52 -0.97 -8.51 25.57
N ARG A 53 -1.40 -9.47 26.39
CA ARG A 53 -1.77 -10.82 25.94
C ARG A 53 -2.98 -10.79 25.02
N GLU A 54 -4.01 -10.03 25.39
CA GLU A 54 -5.22 -9.81 24.58
C GLU A 54 -4.89 -9.18 23.22
N ARG A 55 -4.13 -8.08 23.20
CA ARG A 55 -3.68 -7.45 21.94
C ARG A 55 -2.88 -8.40 21.05
N ALA A 56 -2.04 -9.26 21.64
CA ALA A 56 -1.30 -10.26 20.89
C ALA A 56 -2.22 -11.33 20.30
N ARG A 57 -3.23 -11.78 21.04
CA ARG A 57 -4.26 -12.70 20.55
C ARG A 57 -5.00 -12.12 19.34
N LEU A 58 -5.54 -10.91 19.47
CA LEU A 58 -6.26 -10.25 18.38
C LEU A 58 -5.38 -10.06 17.13
N ARG A 59 -4.10 -9.70 17.31
CA ARG A 59 -3.15 -9.60 16.18
C ARG A 59 -2.90 -10.93 15.49
N ARG A 60 -2.84 -12.05 16.24
CA ARG A 60 -2.70 -13.39 15.66
C ARG A 60 -3.93 -13.79 14.87
N GLU A 61 -5.12 -13.52 15.40
CA GLU A 61 -6.39 -13.80 14.72
C GLU A 61 -6.50 -13.00 13.42
N ILE A 62 -6.19 -11.70 13.46
CA ILE A 62 -6.14 -10.84 12.25
C ILE A 62 -5.11 -11.36 11.24
N CYS A 63 -3.92 -11.76 11.71
CA CYS A 63 -2.88 -12.31 10.85
C CYS A 63 -3.38 -13.60 10.17
N ALA A 64 -3.97 -14.52 10.93
CA ALA A 64 -4.50 -15.77 10.40
C ALA A 64 -5.58 -15.54 9.33
N VAL A 65 -6.49 -14.59 9.54
CA VAL A 65 -7.50 -14.19 8.53
C VAL A 65 -6.82 -13.61 7.29
N ASN A 66 -5.87 -12.69 7.46
CA ASN A 66 -5.15 -12.11 6.33
C ASN A 66 -4.35 -13.16 5.54
N THR A 67 -3.72 -14.12 6.22
CA THR A 67 -3.01 -15.24 5.58
C THR A 67 -3.96 -16.10 4.76
N LYS A 68 -5.17 -16.38 5.27
CA LYS A 68 -6.20 -17.10 4.49
C LYS A 68 -6.57 -16.34 3.22
N ILE A 69 -6.78 -15.03 3.32
CA ILE A 69 -7.09 -14.17 2.16
C ILE A 69 -5.93 -14.20 1.16
N THR A 70 -4.70 -13.98 1.60
CA THR A 70 -3.54 -13.98 0.69
C THR A 70 -3.32 -15.33 0.03
N ASN A 71 -3.54 -16.44 0.75
CA ASN A 71 -3.42 -17.78 0.18
C ASN A 71 -4.49 -18.03 -0.87
N ALA A 72 -5.74 -17.62 -0.63
CA ALA A 72 -6.83 -17.74 -1.59
C ALA A 72 -6.56 -16.90 -2.86
N THR A 73 -6.14 -15.64 -2.69
CA THR A 73 -5.75 -14.77 -3.82
C THR A 73 -4.56 -15.36 -4.59
N THR A 74 -3.55 -15.88 -3.90
CA THR A 74 -2.37 -16.49 -4.54
C THR A 74 -2.74 -17.75 -5.32
N ASP A 75 -3.56 -18.63 -4.75
CA ASP A 75 -4.05 -19.84 -5.42
C ASP A 75 -4.86 -19.48 -6.68
N PHE A 76 -5.76 -18.50 -6.57
CA PHE A 76 -6.50 -17.95 -7.70
C PHE A 76 -5.56 -17.43 -8.80
N HIS A 77 -4.57 -16.60 -8.44
CA HIS A 77 -3.57 -16.09 -9.39
C HIS A 77 -2.80 -17.23 -10.06
N GLN A 78 -2.37 -18.23 -9.30
CA GLN A 78 -1.63 -19.36 -9.86
C GLN A 78 -2.47 -20.13 -10.88
N LYS A 79 -3.72 -20.46 -10.55
CA LYS A 79 -4.63 -21.19 -11.44
C LYS A 79 -4.95 -20.37 -12.69
N LEU A 80 -5.34 -19.12 -12.52
CA LEU A 80 -5.75 -18.26 -13.63
C LEU A 80 -4.59 -18.01 -14.59
N THR A 81 -3.42 -17.62 -14.08
CA THR A 81 -2.24 -17.37 -14.93
C THR A 81 -1.77 -18.62 -15.68
N SER A 82 -1.88 -19.81 -15.08
CA SER A 82 -1.58 -21.07 -15.78
C SER A 82 -2.55 -21.33 -16.94
N VAL A 83 -3.85 -21.11 -16.72
CA VAL A 83 -4.87 -21.28 -17.78
C VAL A 83 -4.67 -20.27 -18.90
N LEU A 84 -4.37 -19.01 -18.57
CA LEU A 84 -4.14 -17.96 -19.56
C LEU A 84 -2.90 -18.24 -20.43
N ALA A 85 -1.78 -18.61 -19.80
CA ALA A 85 -0.54 -18.90 -20.52
C ALA A 85 -0.63 -20.14 -21.43
N ALA A 86 -1.46 -21.12 -21.08
CA ALA A 86 -1.69 -22.29 -21.92
C ALA A 86 -2.60 -21.99 -23.11
N LYS A 87 -3.57 -21.08 -22.96
CA LYS A 87 -4.60 -20.81 -23.98
C LYS A 87 -4.20 -19.71 -24.97
N PHE A 88 -3.49 -18.68 -24.52
CA PHE A 88 -3.27 -17.46 -25.31
C PHE A 88 -1.78 -17.21 -25.55
N LYS A 89 -1.42 -16.89 -26.80
CA LYS A 89 -0.06 -16.49 -27.17
C LYS A 89 0.23 -15.02 -26.85
N THR A 90 -0.77 -14.15 -26.93
CA THR A 90 -0.65 -12.72 -26.64
C THR A 90 -1.79 -12.30 -25.74
N LEU A 91 -1.47 -11.64 -24.62
CA LEU A 91 -2.45 -11.08 -23.69
C LEU A 91 -2.25 -9.57 -23.57
N LEU A 92 -3.37 -8.85 -23.61
CA LEU A 92 -3.44 -7.43 -23.34
C LEU A 92 -3.89 -7.27 -21.89
N LEU A 93 -3.05 -6.66 -21.06
CA LEU A 93 -3.40 -6.35 -19.68
C LEU A 93 -3.50 -4.84 -19.52
N PRO A 94 -4.57 -4.33 -18.92
CA PRO A 94 -4.64 -2.94 -18.60
C PRO A 94 -3.67 -2.51 -17.49
N SER A 95 -3.10 -1.31 -17.59
CA SER A 95 -2.32 -0.69 -16.51
C SER A 95 -3.26 -0.25 -15.37
N PHE A 96 -3.27 -1.00 -14.27
CA PHE A 96 -4.10 -0.69 -13.11
C PHE A 96 -3.26 -0.06 -11.99
N GLN A 97 -3.16 1.27 -11.98
CA GLN A 97 -2.35 2.06 -11.03
C GLN A 97 -2.96 2.09 -9.60
N THR A 98 -3.02 0.93 -8.96
CA THR A 98 -3.62 0.76 -7.61
C THR A 98 -2.97 1.64 -6.56
N SER A 99 -1.66 1.87 -6.62
CA SER A 99 -0.93 2.72 -5.69
C SER A 99 -1.42 4.17 -5.71
N GLU A 100 -1.78 4.66 -6.91
CA GLU A 100 -2.28 6.02 -7.08
C GLU A 100 -3.73 6.12 -6.61
N MET A 101 -4.58 5.15 -6.96
CA MET A 101 -5.98 5.13 -6.53
C MET A 101 -6.16 4.99 -5.00
N VAL A 102 -5.25 4.27 -4.35
CA VAL A 102 -5.32 3.98 -2.91
C VAL A 102 -4.70 5.09 -2.06
N ARG A 103 -3.92 5.97 -2.69
CA ARG A 103 -3.15 7.01 -2.01
C ARG A 103 -4.06 7.88 -1.14
N SER A 104 -3.52 8.34 -0.02
CA SER A 104 -4.30 9.25 0.82
C SER A 104 -4.38 10.62 0.13
N TYR A 105 -5.50 11.31 0.32
CA TYR A 105 -5.71 12.64 -0.27
C TYR A 105 -4.60 13.63 0.10
N GLU A 106 -4.09 13.54 1.33
CA GLU A 106 -3.00 14.38 1.82
C GLU A 106 -1.66 14.12 1.09
N GLU A 107 -1.39 12.87 0.72
CA GLU A 107 -0.17 12.50 -0.01
C GLU A 107 -0.24 12.90 -1.48
N GLU A 108 -1.42 12.83 -2.10
CA GLU A 108 -1.62 13.31 -3.46
C GLU A 108 -1.40 14.82 -3.57
N MET A 109 -1.95 15.60 -2.63
CA MET A 109 -1.77 17.05 -2.59
C MET A 109 -0.30 17.46 -2.43
N LYS A 110 0.52 16.63 -1.77
CA LYS A 110 1.97 16.85 -1.62
C LYS A 110 2.77 16.45 -2.88
N ALA A 111 2.29 15.48 -3.65
CA ALA A 111 3.02 14.89 -4.77
C ALA A 111 2.85 15.65 -6.09
N GLY A 112 1.75 16.41 -6.28
CA GLY A 112 1.48 17.08 -7.56
C GLY A 112 0.69 18.38 -7.51
N GLY A 113 0.19 18.82 -6.34
CA GLY A 113 -0.54 20.09 -6.16
C GLY A 113 -1.91 20.17 -6.86
N THR A 114 -2.13 19.45 -7.96
CA THR A 114 -3.39 19.35 -8.68
C THR A 114 -4.02 17.98 -8.45
N PRO A 115 -5.27 17.92 -7.94
CA PRO A 115 -5.97 16.67 -7.85
C PRO A 115 -6.23 16.12 -9.26
N LEU A 116 -5.84 14.87 -9.54
CA LEU A 116 -6.04 14.16 -10.82
C LEU A 116 -7.53 14.04 -11.27
N ALA A 117 -8.46 14.59 -10.50
CA ALA A 117 -9.87 14.69 -10.81
C ALA A 117 -10.48 15.89 -10.08
N SER A 118 -11.42 16.58 -10.72
CA SER A 118 -12.27 17.66 -10.17
C SER A 118 -13.19 17.21 -9.02
N ALA A 119 -13.15 15.94 -8.61
CA ALA A 119 -14.03 15.38 -7.60
C ALA A 119 -13.59 15.78 -6.18
N GLN A 120 -14.49 16.46 -5.46
CA GLN A 120 -14.30 16.85 -4.06
C GLN A 120 -14.01 15.62 -3.16
N PRO A 121 -13.09 15.72 -2.18
CA PRO A 121 -12.86 14.65 -1.22
C PRO A 121 -14.09 14.47 -0.32
N TYR A 122 -14.44 13.22 0.01
CA TYR A 122 -15.42 12.97 1.06
C TYR A 122 -14.74 12.80 2.43
N ILE A 123 -15.50 13.05 3.49
CA ILE A 123 -15.04 12.93 4.88
C ILE A 123 -15.52 11.59 5.45
N ASP A 124 -14.60 10.72 5.87
CA ASP A 124 -14.91 9.47 6.59
C ASP A 124 -15.48 9.79 7.99
N ARG A 125 -16.17 8.83 8.62
CA ARG A 125 -16.70 8.95 10.01
C ARG A 125 -15.64 9.35 11.06
N ARG A 126 -14.36 9.18 10.72
CA ARG A 126 -13.19 9.53 11.54
C ARG A 126 -12.58 10.90 11.19
N GLY A 127 -13.26 11.72 10.39
CA GLY A 127 -12.79 13.05 9.97
C GLY A 127 -11.67 13.05 8.92
N ARG A 128 -11.37 11.90 8.30
CA ARG A 128 -10.27 11.78 7.33
C ARG A 128 -10.77 12.04 5.91
N LYS A 129 -10.07 12.92 5.19
CA LYS A 129 -10.31 13.19 3.76
C LYS A 129 -9.85 12.00 2.93
N ARG A 130 -10.74 11.48 2.07
CA ARG A 130 -10.44 10.36 1.17
C ARG A 130 -11.12 10.58 -0.18
N ARG A 131 -10.51 10.06 -1.25
CA ARG A 131 -11.19 9.95 -2.55
C ARG A 131 -12.03 8.68 -2.63
N ILE A 132 -11.40 7.55 -2.35
CA ILE A 132 -12.04 6.23 -2.41
C ILE A 132 -12.46 5.75 -1.02
N ARG A 133 -13.59 5.04 -0.95
CA ARG A 133 -14.10 4.40 0.27
C ARG A 133 -13.11 3.40 0.82
N SER A 134 -12.94 3.38 2.15
CA SER A 134 -11.98 2.49 2.80
C SER A 134 -12.27 0.99 2.58
N SER A 135 -13.53 0.63 2.35
CA SER A 135 -13.94 -0.71 1.93
C SER A 135 -13.40 -1.04 0.54
N THR A 136 -13.61 -0.16 -0.45
CA THR A 136 -13.12 -0.31 -1.82
C THR A 136 -11.59 -0.33 -1.85
N THR A 137 -10.93 0.57 -1.13
CA THR A 137 -9.46 0.57 -0.98
C THR A 137 -8.94 -0.78 -0.48
N ARG A 138 -9.58 -1.35 0.55
CA ARG A 138 -9.19 -2.64 1.11
C ARG A 138 -9.41 -3.78 0.11
N ALA A 139 -10.52 -3.75 -0.62
CA ALA A 139 -10.82 -4.73 -1.66
C ALA A 139 -9.75 -4.70 -2.75
N MET A 140 -9.42 -3.52 -3.30
CA MET A 140 -8.36 -3.37 -4.31
C MET A 140 -7.00 -3.88 -3.81
N LEU A 141 -6.61 -3.55 -2.58
CA LEU A 141 -5.34 -4.03 -2.01
C LEU A 141 -5.32 -5.55 -1.76
N SER A 142 -6.45 -6.14 -1.39
CA SER A 142 -6.54 -7.58 -1.10
C SER A 142 -6.38 -8.47 -2.35
N GLN A 143 -6.67 -7.92 -3.53
CA GLN A 143 -6.54 -8.64 -4.80
C GLN A 143 -5.10 -8.65 -5.34
N GLN A 144 -4.17 -7.86 -4.77
CA GLN A 144 -2.75 -7.88 -5.15
C GLN A 144 -2.49 -7.78 -6.68
N HIS A 145 -3.17 -6.85 -7.35
CA HIS A 145 -3.13 -6.69 -8.82
C HIS A 145 -1.71 -6.66 -9.41
N PHE A 146 -0.77 -5.97 -8.76
CA PHE A 146 0.62 -5.92 -9.22
C PHE A 146 1.32 -7.29 -9.15
N SER A 147 1.08 -8.06 -8.08
CA SER A 147 1.63 -9.41 -7.97
C SER A 147 1.05 -10.36 -9.02
N PHE A 148 -0.21 -10.14 -9.42
CA PHE A 148 -0.84 -10.88 -10.51
C PHE A 148 -0.18 -10.57 -11.86
N GLU A 149 0.01 -9.29 -12.20
CA GLU A 149 0.69 -8.86 -13.43
C GLU A 149 2.08 -9.48 -13.55
N MET A 150 2.89 -9.39 -12.48
CA MET A 150 4.22 -10.00 -12.43
C MET A 150 4.21 -11.52 -12.64
N LEU A 151 3.26 -12.22 -12.00
CA LEU A 151 3.13 -13.68 -12.14
C LEU A 151 2.70 -14.06 -13.55
N LEU A 152 1.78 -13.30 -14.13
CA LEU A 152 1.28 -13.53 -15.48
C LEU A 152 2.41 -13.31 -16.50
N GLU A 153 3.17 -12.22 -16.37
CA GLU A 153 4.30 -11.92 -17.24
C GLU A 153 5.34 -13.06 -17.20
N TYR A 154 5.66 -13.55 -16.00
CA TYR A 154 6.58 -14.68 -15.82
C TYR A 154 6.09 -15.94 -16.56
N LYS A 155 4.81 -16.32 -16.39
CA LYS A 155 4.28 -17.54 -17.02
C LYS A 155 4.12 -17.39 -18.53
N MET A 156 3.70 -16.23 -19.01
CA MET A 156 3.61 -15.94 -20.44
C MET A 156 4.97 -16.06 -21.11
N LYS A 157 6.02 -15.46 -20.54
CA LYS A 157 7.40 -15.60 -21.03
C LYS A 157 7.85 -17.05 -21.08
N ARG A 158 7.51 -17.85 -20.06
CA ARG A 158 7.83 -19.29 -20.02
C ARG A 158 7.12 -20.10 -21.10
N ALA A 159 5.91 -19.71 -21.48
CA ALA A 159 5.15 -20.33 -22.56
C ALA A 159 5.52 -19.80 -23.96
N GLY A 160 6.43 -18.81 -24.07
CA GLY A 160 6.78 -18.15 -25.33
C GLY A 160 5.72 -17.15 -25.81
N GLY A 161 4.85 -16.70 -24.91
CA GLY A 161 3.83 -15.68 -25.17
C GLY A 161 4.23 -14.27 -24.73
N TRP A 162 3.44 -13.29 -25.15
CA TRP A 162 3.66 -11.87 -24.91
C TRP A 162 2.58 -11.30 -24.00
N LEU A 163 3.00 -10.53 -22.99
CA LEU A 163 2.10 -9.69 -22.19
C LEU A 163 2.34 -8.24 -22.59
N ILE A 164 1.28 -7.55 -23.01
CA ILE A 164 1.34 -6.14 -23.42
C ILE A 164 0.49 -5.34 -22.45
N THR A 165 1.14 -4.47 -21.67
CA THR A 165 0.45 -3.52 -20.80
C THR A 165 -0.06 -2.35 -21.65
N ARG A 166 -1.38 -2.06 -21.60
CA ARG A 166 -2.00 -0.92 -22.30
C ARG A 166 -2.80 -0.05 -21.34
N GLU A 167 -2.96 1.21 -21.69
CA GLU A 167 -3.81 2.13 -20.93
C GLU A 167 -5.30 1.83 -21.18
N GLU A 168 -6.13 1.89 -20.14
CA GLU A 168 -7.55 1.50 -20.16
C GLU A 168 -8.49 2.51 -20.81
N GLU A 169 -7.95 3.53 -21.48
CA GLU A 169 -8.75 4.63 -21.99
C GLU A 169 -9.96 4.11 -22.78
N TYR A 170 -11.15 4.43 -22.27
CA TYR A 170 -12.45 4.12 -22.87
C TYR A 170 -12.87 2.64 -22.97
N THR A 171 -12.14 1.68 -22.38
CA THR A 171 -12.49 0.23 -22.44
C THR A 171 -13.84 -0.13 -21.78
N SER A 172 -14.21 0.56 -20.70
CA SER A 172 -15.46 0.33 -19.95
C SER A 172 -16.58 1.32 -20.29
N LYS A 173 -16.26 2.38 -21.05
CA LYS A 173 -17.21 3.42 -21.48
C LYS A 173 -17.63 3.29 -22.94
N THR A 174 -17.03 2.36 -23.69
CA THR A 174 -17.36 2.09 -25.08
C THR A 174 -18.30 0.90 -25.19
N CYS A 175 -19.32 1.04 -26.03
CA CYS A 175 -20.14 -0.09 -26.43
C CYS A 175 -19.34 -0.99 -27.39
N SER A 176 -19.25 -2.29 -27.09
CA SER A 176 -18.56 -3.28 -27.95
C SER A 176 -19.21 -3.47 -29.32
N ASN A 177 -20.51 -3.19 -29.45
CA ASN A 177 -21.23 -3.34 -30.70
C ASN A 177 -21.15 -2.08 -31.60
N CYS A 178 -21.24 -0.88 -31.02
CA CYS A 178 -21.34 0.36 -31.81
C CYS A 178 -20.19 1.36 -31.62
N GLY A 179 -19.23 1.08 -30.73
CA GLY A 179 -18.07 1.95 -30.49
C GLY A 179 -18.40 3.29 -29.83
N LYS A 180 -19.66 3.59 -29.51
CA LYS A 180 -20.06 4.87 -28.91
C LYS A 180 -19.57 4.96 -27.47
N ILE A 181 -18.92 6.08 -27.15
CA ILE A 181 -18.44 6.41 -25.79
C ILE A 181 -19.58 7.05 -25.01
N LYS A 182 -19.81 6.58 -23.78
CA LYS A 182 -20.73 7.23 -22.84
C LYS A 182 -20.03 8.40 -22.15
N GLU A 183 -20.42 9.61 -22.52
CA GLU A 183 -20.04 10.83 -21.81
C GLU A 183 -20.85 10.91 -20.50
N ASN A 184 -20.17 11.26 -19.40
CA ASN A 184 -20.73 11.39 -18.06
C ASN A 184 -20.92 12.85 -17.69
#